data_AF-A0A6G2DEH8-F1
#
_entry.id   AF-A0A6G2DEH8-F1
#
_cell.length_a   1.000
_cell.length_b   1.000
_cell.length_c   1.000
_cell.angle_alpha   90.00
_cell.angle_beta   90.00
_cell.angle_gamma   90.00
#
_symmetry.space_group_name_H-M   'P 1'
#
loop_
_entity.id
_entity.type
_entity.pdbx_description
1 polymer ?
#
loop_
_entity_poly.entity_id
_entity_poly.type
_entity_poly.pdbx_seq_one_letter_code
_entity_poly.pdbx_strand_id
1 'polypeptide(L)'
;MTELDSTSIDPENTFMVYDDSIERKPLFAVYYYEVKDDTKDTTKHQAEVFTENLHYHMVLRSTDSGTTQSEEATPHNLGQIPIIEYRNNHFAIGDYEQQISLIDAYNSLMGNRVNDKEQAVESIL
;
A
#
# COMPACT_ATOMS: atom_id res chain seq x y z
N MET A 1 -4.16 -27.42 16.87
CA MET A 1 -3.35 -27.25 15.66
C MET A 1 -3.52 -25.82 15.22
N THR A 2 -2.44 -25.11 14.96
CA THR A 2 -2.50 -23.78 14.34
C THR A 2 -2.61 -24.03 12.84
N GLU A 3 -3.74 -23.71 12.23
CA GLU A 3 -3.86 -23.77 10.76
C GLU A 3 -3.09 -22.60 10.15
N LEU A 4 -2.44 -22.88 9.01
CA LEU A 4 -1.85 -21.85 8.16
C LEU A 4 -2.96 -21.32 7.26
N ASP A 5 -3.34 -20.06 7.47
CA ASP A 5 -4.25 -19.33 6.60
C ASP A 5 -3.48 -18.22 5.88
N SER A 6 -3.96 -17.81 4.71
CA SER A 6 -3.34 -16.80 3.86
C SER A 6 -4.39 -15.82 3.37
N THR A 7 -4.26 -14.56 3.76
CA THR A 7 -5.13 -13.46 3.34
C THR A 7 -4.40 -12.51 2.38
N SER A 8 -5.16 -11.81 1.53
CA SER A 8 -4.64 -10.69 0.74
C SER A 8 -4.56 -9.44 1.62
N ILE A 9 -3.37 -8.86 1.72
CA ILE A 9 -3.14 -7.56 2.37
C ILE A 9 -3.14 -6.43 1.34
N ASP A 10 -3.40 -5.21 1.81
CA ASP A 10 -3.43 -4.01 0.98
C ASP A 10 -1.99 -3.58 0.61
N PRO A 11 -1.65 -3.49 -0.70
CA PRO A 11 -0.33 -3.07 -1.14
C PRO A 11 -0.02 -1.58 -0.88
N GLU A 12 -1.02 -0.70 -0.73
CA GLU A 12 -0.75 0.72 -0.38
C GLU A 12 -0.24 0.88 1.06
N ASN A 13 -0.46 -0.16 1.87
CA ASN A 13 -0.16 -0.24 3.29
C ASN A 13 0.98 -1.24 3.60
N THR A 14 1.58 -1.83 2.56
CA THR A 14 2.63 -2.86 2.69
C THR A 14 3.83 -2.54 1.80
N PHE A 15 5.06 -2.66 2.32
CA PHE A 15 6.26 -2.62 1.49
C PHE A 15 7.30 -3.65 1.92
N MET A 16 8.03 -4.20 0.95
CA MET A 16 9.14 -5.12 1.18
C MET A 16 10.47 -4.41 0.93
N VAL A 17 11.40 -4.50 1.90
CA VAL A 17 12.72 -3.91 1.81
C VAL A 17 13.71 -4.97 1.34
N TYR A 18 14.49 -4.60 0.33
CA TYR A 18 15.46 -5.45 -0.33
C TYR A 18 16.89 -4.98 -0.07
N ASP A 19 17.82 -5.93 -0.09
CA ASP A 19 19.26 -5.69 -0.06
C ASP A 19 19.77 -5.00 -1.35
N ASP A 20 20.97 -4.39 -1.30
CA ASP A 20 21.58 -3.67 -2.43
C ASP A 20 22.09 -4.60 -3.54
N SER A 21 22.25 -5.90 -3.22
CA SER A 21 22.80 -6.89 -4.12
C SER A 21 21.96 -7.12 -5.38
N ILE A 22 22.63 -7.58 -6.45
CA ILE A 22 22.01 -7.86 -7.76
C ILE A 22 20.85 -8.86 -7.65
N GLU A 23 20.94 -9.79 -6.70
CA GLU A 23 19.90 -10.81 -6.43
C GLU A 23 18.67 -10.25 -5.72
N ARG A 24 18.74 -9.01 -5.17
CA ARG A 24 17.68 -8.33 -4.40
C ARG A 24 17.00 -9.28 -3.41
N LYS A 25 17.78 -9.72 -2.41
CA LYS A 25 17.24 -10.55 -1.33
C LYS A 25 16.32 -9.71 -0.43
N PRO A 26 15.09 -10.16 -0.12
CA PRO A 26 14.23 -9.46 0.81
C PRO A 26 14.80 -9.58 2.23
N LEU A 27 14.96 -8.44 2.92
CA LEU A 27 15.51 -8.36 4.27
C LEU A 27 14.40 -8.41 5.33
N PHE A 28 13.33 -7.66 5.07
CA PHE A 28 12.13 -7.61 5.89
C PHE A 28 10.97 -7.00 5.09
N ALA A 29 9.74 -7.28 5.51
CA ALA A 29 8.53 -6.61 5.03
C ALA A 29 7.89 -5.82 6.18
N VAL A 30 7.25 -4.70 5.84
CA VAL A 30 6.51 -3.86 6.78
C VAL A 30 5.08 -3.75 6.29
N TYR A 31 4.14 -4.03 7.18
CA TYR A 31 2.71 -3.78 6.98
C TYR A 31 2.26 -2.75 8.02
N TYR A 32 1.69 -1.62 7.62
CA TYR A 32 1.20 -0.59 8.54
C TYR A 32 -0.27 -0.29 8.29
N TYR A 33 -1.01 0.02 9.34
CA TYR A 33 -2.44 0.29 9.23
C TYR A 33 -2.92 1.25 10.33
N GLU A 34 -4.03 1.94 10.05
CA GLU A 34 -4.69 2.80 11.02
C GLU A 34 -5.71 2.00 11.84
N VAL A 35 -5.66 2.13 13.16
CA VAL A 35 -6.70 1.66 14.07
C VAL A 35 -7.41 2.85 14.69
N LYS A 36 -8.69 2.97 14.38
CA LYS A 36 -9.60 3.94 15.00
C LYS A 36 -10.25 3.31 16.23
N ASP A 37 -10.07 3.96 17.37
CA ASP A 37 -10.63 3.54 18.65
C ASP A 37 -11.93 4.34 18.90
N ASP A 38 -13.06 3.83 18.41
CA ASP A 38 -14.39 4.47 18.45
C ASP A 38 -14.82 4.91 19.87
N THR A 39 -14.23 4.34 20.91
CA THR A 39 -14.54 4.68 22.31
C THR A 39 -13.78 5.92 22.80
N LYS A 40 -12.72 6.34 22.11
CA LYS A 40 -11.79 7.40 22.56
C LYS A 40 -11.53 8.52 21.55
N ASP A 41 -12.05 8.41 20.33
CA ASP A 41 -11.80 9.35 19.22
C ASP A 41 -10.29 9.54 18.94
N THR A 42 -9.49 8.49 19.19
CA THR A 42 -8.06 8.47 18.89
C THR A 42 -7.77 7.55 17.72
N THR A 43 -7.17 8.09 16.66
CA THR A 43 -6.51 7.30 15.62
C THR A 43 -5.12 6.91 16.11
N LYS A 44 -4.77 5.62 16.00
CA LYS A 44 -3.44 5.08 16.29
C LYS A 44 -2.90 4.46 15.00
N HIS A 45 -1.63 4.67 14.70
CA HIS A 45 -0.97 3.93 13.62
C HIS A 45 -0.26 2.72 14.23
N GLN A 46 -0.39 1.55 13.60
CA GLN A 46 0.34 0.34 13.94
C GLN A 46 1.19 -0.09 12.75
N ALA A 47 2.33 -0.70 13.02
CA ALA A 47 3.20 -1.30 12.01
C ALA A 47 3.73 -2.65 12.51
N GLU A 48 3.53 -3.67 11.68
CA GLU A 48 4.05 -5.02 11.85
C GLU A 48 5.27 -5.18 10.93
N VAL A 49 6.43 -5.52 11.51
CA VAL A 49 7.67 -5.75 10.75
C VAL A 49 8.01 -7.23 10.81
N PHE A 50 8.03 -7.87 9.65
CA PHE A 50 8.32 -9.29 9.48
C PHE A 50 9.70 -9.50 8.89
N THR A 51 10.54 -10.23 9.61
CA THR A 51 11.87 -10.66 9.14
C THR A 51 11.81 -12.15 8.73
N GLU A 52 12.97 -12.79 8.56
CA GLU A 52 13.04 -14.24 8.25
C GLU A 52 12.47 -15.12 9.38
N ASN A 53 12.62 -14.70 10.64
CA ASN A 53 12.28 -15.52 11.82
C ASN A 53 11.59 -14.75 12.96
N LEU A 54 11.64 -13.41 12.97
CA LEU A 54 11.09 -12.55 14.01
C LEU A 54 10.03 -11.59 13.45
N HIS A 55 8.92 -11.47 14.17
CA HIS A 55 7.84 -10.52 13.95
C HIS A 55 7.85 -9.47 15.06
N TYR A 56 7.95 -8.21 14.69
CA TYR A 56 7.96 -7.06 15.59
C TYR A 56 6.67 -6.27 15.45
N HIS A 57 5.98 -6.05 16.56
CA HIS A 57 4.83 -5.15 16.61
C HIS A 57 5.28 -3.75 17.07
N MET A 58 4.94 -2.71 16.32
CA MET A 58 5.31 -1.32 16.61
C MET A 58 4.08 -0.42 16.63
N VAL A 59 3.88 0.31 17.73
CA VAL A 59 2.83 1.33 17.83
C VAL A 59 3.41 2.70 17.51
N LEU A 60 2.99 3.24 16.37
CA LEU A 60 3.37 4.55 15.84
C LEU A 60 2.41 5.62 16.41
N ARG A 61 2.88 6.28 17.48
CA ARG A 61 2.41 7.56 18.07
C ARG A 61 0.89 7.84 18.07
N SER A 62 0.30 7.88 19.27
CA SER A 62 -0.89 8.72 19.53
C SER A 62 -0.44 10.17 19.77
N THR A 63 -1.30 11.14 19.47
CA THR A 63 -0.99 12.56 19.22
C THR A 63 -0.10 13.31 20.24
N ASP A 64 -0.12 12.97 21.53
CA ASP A 64 0.43 13.84 22.58
C ASP A 64 1.87 13.55 23.08
N SER A 65 2.40 12.35 22.86
CA SER A 65 3.78 12.02 23.26
C SER A 65 4.28 10.77 22.54
N GLY A 66 5.60 10.59 22.41
CA GLY A 66 6.09 9.39 21.72
C GLY A 66 7.60 9.17 21.75
N THR A 67 7.98 8.14 22.49
CA THR A 67 8.83 7.08 21.94
C THR A 67 7.91 6.17 21.11
N THR A 68 8.33 5.73 19.92
CA THR A 68 7.70 4.59 19.24
C THR A 68 7.84 3.37 20.15
N GLN A 69 6.73 2.78 20.59
CA GLN A 69 6.79 1.57 21.40
C GLN A 69 6.87 0.36 20.47
N SER A 70 8.06 -0.23 20.36
CA SER A 70 8.22 -1.59 19.85
C SER A 70 7.91 -2.53 21.01
N GLU A 71 7.01 -3.48 20.80
CA GLU A 71 6.83 -4.60 21.70
C GLU A 71 7.97 -5.62 21.51
N GLU A 72 8.00 -6.66 22.35
CA GLU A 72 9.00 -7.73 22.26
C GLU A 72 8.85 -8.52 20.95
N ALA A 73 9.97 -8.87 20.33
CA ALA A 73 10.00 -9.60 19.07
C ALA A 73 9.46 -11.04 19.25
N THR A 74 8.41 -11.38 18.51
CA THR A 74 7.80 -12.72 18.55
C THR A 74 8.42 -13.63 17.48
N PRO A 75 8.93 -14.82 17.82
CA PRO A 75 9.48 -15.74 16.82
C PRO A 75 8.35 -16.47 16.07
N HIS A 76 8.33 -16.35 14.74
CA HIS A 76 7.33 -17.01 13.88
C HIS A 76 7.84 -18.29 13.20
N ASN A 77 9.14 -18.57 13.28
CA ASN A 77 9.77 -19.85 12.89
C ASN A 77 9.48 -20.35 11.46
N LEU A 78 9.15 -19.46 10.52
CA LEU A 78 8.90 -19.84 9.12
C LEU A 78 10.18 -20.02 8.30
N GLY A 79 11.33 -19.48 8.73
CA GLY A 79 12.59 -19.50 7.96
C GLY A 79 12.52 -18.67 6.67
N GLN A 80 11.52 -17.81 6.54
CA GLN A 80 11.26 -16.90 5.44
C GLN A 80 10.28 -15.81 5.89
N ILE A 81 10.30 -14.67 5.20
CA ILE A 81 9.37 -13.57 5.45
C ILE A 81 7.94 -14.03 5.04
N PRO A 82 6.93 -13.97 5.93
CA PRO A 82 5.55 -14.42 5.65
C PRO A 82 4.75 -13.54 4.68
N ILE A 83 5.36 -12.50 4.09
CA ILE A 83 4.75 -11.62 3.09
C ILE A 83 5.37 -11.92 1.73
N ILE A 84 4.51 -12.18 0.73
CA ILE A 84 4.91 -12.53 -0.64
C ILE A 84 4.44 -11.42 -1.59
N GLU A 85 5.38 -10.73 -2.23
CA GLU A 85 5.06 -9.71 -3.23
C GLU A 85 4.85 -10.34 -4.63
N TYR A 86 3.65 -10.17 -5.19
CA TYR A 86 3.31 -10.62 -6.53
C TYR A 86 3.43 -9.47 -7.54
N ARG A 87 4.53 -9.44 -8.30
CA ARG A 87 4.74 -8.46 -9.39
C ARG A 87 4.32 -9.03 -10.74
N ASN A 88 3.50 -8.28 -11.48
CA ASN A 88 3.12 -8.62 -12.86
C ASN A 88 4.32 -8.53 -13.84
N ASN A 89 5.15 -7.51 -13.69
CA ASN A 89 6.37 -7.31 -14.48
C ASN A 89 7.49 -6.64 -13.65
N HIS A 90 8.67 -6.46 -14.23
CA HIS A 90 9.84 -5.88 -13.56
C HIS A 90 9.59 -4.48 -12.97
N PHE A 91 8.68 -3.71 -13.56
CA PHE A 91 8.35 -2.35 -13.14
C PHE A 91 7.16 -2.29 -12.16
N ALA A 92 6.56 -3.45 -11.83
CA ALA A 92 5.30 -3.55 -11.09
C ALA A 92 4.10 -2.82 -11.73
N ILE A 93 4.18 -2.54 -13.04
CA ILE A 93 3.19 -1.78 -13.80
C ILE A 93 2.07 -2.69 -14.33
N GLY A 94 0.82 -2.24 -14.27
CA GLY A 94 -0.32 -2.92 -14.88
C GLY A 94 -0.38 -2.73 -16.40
N ASP A 95 -0.85 -3.73 -17.15
CA ASP A 95 -0.91 -3.67 -18.63
C ASP A 95 -1.75 -2.48 -19.14
N TYR A 96 -2.74 -2.06 -18.35
CA TYR A 96 -3.59 -0.90 -18.63
C TYR A 96 -2.94 0.45 -18.31
N GLU A 97 -1.94 0.53 -17.43
CA GLU A 97 -1.36 1.83 -17.02
C GLU A 97 -0.69 2.56 -18.18
N GLN A 98 -0.07 1.82 -19.10
CA GLN A 98 0.47 2.36 -20.35
C GLN A 98 -0.61 2.96 -21.28
N GLN A 99 -1.88 2.60 -21.09
CA GLN A 99 -3.02 3.11 -21.87
C GLN A 99 -3.77 4.25 -21.17
N ILE A 100 -3.57 4.48 -19.86
CA ILE A 100 -4.26 5.53 -19.10
C ILE A 100 -4.08 6.90 -19.76
N SER A 101 -2.86 7.26 -20.16
CA SER A 101 -2.60 8.55 -20.82
C SER A 101 -3.33 8.73 -22.16
N LEU A 102 -3.63 7.63 -22.88
CA LEU A 102 -4.44 7.67 -24.11
C LEU A 102 -5.93 7.80 -23.80
N ILE A 103 -6.40 7.15 -22.73
CA ILE A 103 -7.78 7.26 -22.22
C ILE A 103 -8.04 8.70 -21.73
N ASP A 104 -7.12 9.30 -20.99
CA ASP A 104 -7.22 10.69 -20.51
C ASP A 104 -7.22 11.69 -21.67
N ALA A 105 -6.33 11.50 -22.67
CA ALA A 105 -6.32 12.32 -23.87
C ALA A 105 -7.63 12.23 -24.66
N TYR A 106 -8.21 11.03 -24.77
CA TYR A 106 -9.51 10.82 -25.40
C TYR A 106 -10.67 11.47 -24.62
N ASN A 107 -10.70 11.28 -23.30
CA ASN A 107 -11.71 11.88 -22.43
C ASN A 107 -11.66 13.41 -22.47
N SER A 108 -10.46 14.00 -22.44
CA SER A 108 -10.26 15.44 -22.59
C SER A 108 -10.76 15.95 -23.95
N LEU A 109 -10.42 15.26 -25.05
CA LEU A 109 -10.87 15.63 -26.40
C LEU A 109 -12.40 15.59 -26.53
N MET A 110 -13.04 14.54 -25.99
CA MET A 110 -14.49 14.40 -26.03
C MET A 110 -15.20 15.42 -25.12
N GLY A 111 -14.65 15.72 -23.94
CA GLY A 111 -15.15 16.78 -23.06
C GLY A 111 -15.10 18.16 -23.70
N ASN A 112 -13.95 18.53 -24.28
CA ASN A 112 -13.80 19.80 -25.03
C ASN A 112 -14.81 19.90 -26.17
N ARG A 113 -15.01 18.81 -26.93
CA ARG A 113 -15.97 18.77 -28.04
C ARG A 113 -17.43 18.93 -27.61
N VAL A 114 -17.81 18.48 -26.40
CA VAL A 114 -19.15 18.72 -25.84
C VAL A 114 -19.29 20.19 -25.44
N ASN A 115 -18.31 20.74 -24.73
CA ASN A 115 -18.29 22.15 -24.33
C ASN A 115 -18.37 23.11 -25.55
N ASP A 116 -17.62 22.82 -26.63
CA ASP A 116 -17.68 23.58 -27.89
C ASP A 116 -19.10 23.57 -28.53
N LYS A 117 -19.90 22.54 -28.26
CA LYS A 117 -21.28 22.42 -28.78
C LYS A 117 -22.27 23.13 -27.90
N GLU A 118 -22.14 23.05 -26.58
CA GLU A 118 -22.97 23.79 -25.63
C GLU A 118 -22.75 25.30 -25.80
N GLN A 119 -21.49 25.75 -25.82
CA GLN A 119 -21.13 27.16 -26.00
C GLN A 119 -21.62 27.72 -27.35
N ALA A 120 -21.61 26.91 -28.43
CA ALA A 120 -22.15 27.31 -29.72
C ALA A 120 -23.69 27.42 -29.73
N VAL A 121 -24.40 26.69 -28.86
CA VAL A 121 -25.86 26.80 -28.70
C VAL A 121 -26.22 27.99 -27.80
N GLU A 122 -25.53 28.16 -26.67
CA GLU A 122 -25.73 29.30 -25.77
C GLU A 122 -25.41 30.64 -26.44
N SER A 123 -24.40 30.70 -27.31
CA SER A 123 -24.04 31.92 -28.05
C SER A 123 -25.07 32.35 -29.12
N ILE A 124 -26.10 31.53 -29.39
CA ILE A 124 -27.15 31.81 -30.40
C ILE A 124 -28.48 32.23 -29.76
N LEU A 125 -28.65 32.01 -28.45
CA LEU A 125 -29.89 32.25 -27.71
C LEU A 125 -29.92 33.65 -27.03
#